data_AF-A0A2W6TWS4-F1
#
_entry.id   AF-A0A2W6TWS4-F1
#
_cell.length_a   1.000
_cell.length_b   1.000
_cell.length_c   1.000
_cell.angle_alpha   90.00
_cell.angle_beta   90.00
_cell.angle_gamma   90.00
#
_symmetry.space_group_name_H-M   'P 1'
#
loop_
_entity.id
_entity.type
_entity.pdbx_description
1 polymer ?
#
loop_
_entity_poly.entity_id
_entity_poly.type
_entity_poly.pdbx_seq_one_letter_code
_entity_poly.pdbx_strand_id
1 'polypeptide(L)' 'MLPEELGGECDADNMVFVPTWVAEQKRRIDTSAVLPLMRAGKLSRYAASPTYRGRSFIPAEITIHAYDPAGFATTIDIW' A
#
# COMPACT_ATOMS: atom_id res chain seq x y z
N MET A 1 0.73 4.85 2.11
CA MET A 1 -0.71 4.96 2.42
C MET A 1 -1.25 3.73 3.14
N LEU A 2 -1.69 3.92 4.38
CA LEU A 2 -2.33 2.93 5.23
C LEU A 2 -3.83 2.83 4.89
N PRO A 3 -4.38 1.64 4.64
CA PRO A 3 -5.83 1.47 4.42
C PRO A 3 -6.63 1.71 5.71
N GLU A 4 -7.89 2.14 5.58
CA GLU A 4 -8.80 2.45 6.70
C GLU A 4 -9.01 1.22 7.61
N GLU A 5 -9.05 0.02 7.02
CA GLU A 5 -9.21 -1.24 7.76
C GLU A 5 -8.02 -1.56 8.69
N LEU A 6 -6.88 -0.87 8.51
CA LEU A 6 -5.69 -0.95 9.36
C LEU A 6 -5.51 0.30 10.23
N GLY A 7 -6.51 1.18 10.29
CA GLY A 7 -6.47 2.43 11.05
C GLY A 7 -5.86 3.61 10.29
N GLY A 8 -5.81 3.55 8.96
CA GLY A 8 -5.43 4.70 8.14
C GLY A 8 -6.50 5.78 8.13
N GLU A 9 -6.09 7.03 8.32
CA GLU A 9 -6.97 8.20 8.24
C GLU A 9 -6.93 8.80 6.82
N CYS A 10 -8.02 9.44 6.40
CA CYS A 10 -8.14 10.07 5.09
C CYS A 10 -7.56 11.49 5.11
N ASP A 11 -6.26 11.60 5.35
CA ASP A 11 -5.54 12.88 5.39
C ASP A 11 -4.66 13.09 4.16
N ALA A 12 -4.25 14.33 3.93
CA ALA A 12 -3.39 14.71 2.81
C ALA A 12 -2.07 13.91 2.77
N ASP A 13 -1.54 13.52 3.94
CA ASP A 13 -0.31 12.72 4.05
C ASP A 13 -0.52 11.22 3.75
N ASN A 14 -1.77 10.76 3.78
CA ASN A 14 -2.15 9.36 3.53
C ASN A 14 -2.89 9.18 2.19
N MET A 15 -2.94 10.21 1.36
CA MET A 15 -3.62 10.22 0.07
C MET A 15 -2.64 10.49 -1.07
N VAL A 16 -2.74 9.72 -2.15
CA VAL A 16 -1.97 9.94 -3.39
C VAL A 16 -2.86 9.75 -4.61
N PHE A 17 -2.57 10.51 -5.67
CA PHE A 17 -3.29 10.42 -6.93
C PHE A 17 -2.74 9.28 -7.76
N VAL A 18 -3.58 8.30 -8.07
CA VAL A 18 -3.22 7.14 -8.88
C VAL A 18 -4.32 6.83 -9.90
N PRO A 19 -3.99 6.16 -11.02
CA PRO A 19 -5.00 5.61 -11.92
C PRO A 19 -5.94 4.64 -11.20
N THR A 20 -7.18 4.54 -11.66
CA THR A 20 -8.22 3.69 -11.05
C THR A 20 -7.79 2.23 -10.90
N TRP A 21 -7.11 1.69 -11.91
CA TRP A 21 -6.63 0.32 -11.87
C TRP A 21 -5.58 0.09 -10.77
N VAL A 22 -4.74 1.09 -10.46
CA VAL A 22 -3.75 1.02 -9.37
C VAL A 22 -4.46 1.00 -8.02
N ALA A 23 -5.48 1.85 -7.84
CA ALA A 23 -6.28 1.88 -6.62
C ALA A 23 -6.98 0.53 -6.39
N GLU A 24 -7.56 -0.07 -7.43
CA GLU A 24 -8.19 -1.39 -7.36
C GLU A 24 -7.19 -2.50 -7.06
N GLN A 25 -6.01 -2.49 -7.70
CA GLN A 25 -4.95 -3.46 -7.44
C GLN A 25 -4.45 -3.37 -6.01
N LYS A 26 -4.18 -2.15 -5.51
CA LYS A 26 -3.76 -1.92 -4.13
C LYS A 26 -4.82 -2.41 -3.14
N ARG A 27 -6.08 -2.04 -3.35
CA ARG A 27 -7.19 -2.49 -2.50
C ARG A 27 -7.27 -4.02 -2.44
N ARG A 28 -7.11 -4.69 -3.58
CA ARG A 28 -7.09 -6.15 -3.65
C ARG A 28 -5.91 -6.74 -2.88
N ILE A 29 -4.70 -6.18 -2.99
CA ILE A 29 -3.53 -6.61 -2.22
C ILE A 29 -3.79 -6.45 -0.71
N ASP A 30 -4.28 -5.28 -0.30
CA ASP A 30 -4.52 -4.98 1.10
C ASP A 30 -5.58 -5.92 1.70
N THR A 31 -6.69 -6.12 1.01
CA THR A 31 -7.80 -6.97 1.50
C THR A 31 -7.52 -8.46 1.39
N SER A 32 -6.88 -8.93 0.31
CA SER A 32 -6.71 -10.38 0.06
C SER A 32 -5.41 -10.95 0.60
N ALA A 33 -4.33 -10.16 0.68
CA ALA A 33 -3.02 -10.65 1.14
C ALA A 33 -2.68 -10.12 2.54
N VAL A 34 -2.72 -8.79 2.73
CA VAL A 34 -2.21 -8.17 3.97
C VAL A 34 -3.16 -8.35 5.15
N LEU A 35 -4.45 -8.02 4.98
CA LEU A 35 -5.43 -8.07 6.06
C LEU A 35 -5.57 -9.46 6.71
N PRO A 36 -5.66 -10.58 5.97
CA PRO A 36 -5.71 -11.91 6.56
C PRO A 36 -4.44 -12.26 7.35
N LEU A 37 -3.27 -11.87 6.83
CA LEU A 37 -1.99 -12.13 7.48
C LEU A 37 -1.81 -11.28 8.75
N MET A 38 -2.28 -10.03 8.76
CA MET A 38 -2.30 -9.19 9.97
C MET A 38 -3.28 -9.73 11.03
N ARG A 39 -4.49 -10.14 10.61
CA ARG A 39 -5.48 -10.78 11.52
C ARG A 39 -4.97 -12.09 12.11
N ALA A 40 -4.18 -12.85 11.35
CA ALA A 40 -3.54 -14.08 11.81
C ALA A 40 -2.31 -13.83 12.71
N GLY A 41 -1.94 -12.58 12.98
CA GLY A 41 -0.75 -12.23 13.76
C GLY A 41 0.58 -12.54 13.07
N LYS A 42 0.56 -12.79 11.75
CA LYS A 42 1.76 -13.08 10.95
C LYS A 42 2.43 -11.82 10.42
N LEU A 43 1.74 -10.69 10.46
CA LEU A 43 2.22 -9.37 10.11
C LEU A 43 1.76 -8.39 11.20
N SER A 44 2.64 -7.51 11.63
CA SER A 44 2.36 -6.51 12.65
C SER A 44 2.60 -5.09 12.13
N ARG A 45 3.39 -4.96 11.07
CA ARG A 45 3.76 -3.68 10.48
C ARG A 45 3.40 -3.64 9.01
N TYR A 46 2.96 -2.47 8.56
CA TYR A 46 2.61 -2.19 7.19
C TYR A 46 3.14 -0.81 6.80
N ALA A 47 3.79 -0.71 5.66
CA ALA A 47 4.26 0.52 5.06
C ALA A 47 3.95 0.48 3.56
N ALA A 48 3.45 1.59 3.02
CA ALA A 48 3.27 1.74 1.59
C ALA A 48 3.86 3.08 1.15
N SER A 49 4.94 3.01 0.38
CA SER A 49 5.73 4.16 -0.03
C SER A 49 5.59 4.39 -1.53
N PRO A 50 5.07 5.55 -1.96
CA PRO A 50 5.06 5.93 -3.38
C PRO A 50 6.45 6.46 -3.79
N THR A 51 6.94 6.06 -4.95
CA THR A 51 8.14 6.64 -5.57
C THR A 51 7.70 7.53 -6.74
N TYR A 52 8.12 8.79 -6.72
CA TYR A 52 7.83 9.76 -7.78
C TYR A 52 9.03 9.92 -8.71
N ARG A 53 8.78 10.04 -10.02
CA ARG A 53 9.82 10.35 -11.02
C ARG A 53 9.69 11.80 -11.49
N GLY A 54 10.77 12.56 -11.34
CA GLY A 54 10.85 13.96 -11.78
C GLY A 54 9.90 14.88 -11.01
N ARG A 55 9.06 15.63 -11.73
CA ARG A 55 8.06 16.55 -11.17
C ARG A 55 6.63 16.02 -11.28
N SER A 56 6.47 14.69 -11.40
CA SER A 56 5.16 14.06 -11.53
C SER A 56 4.37 14.12 -10.22
N PHE A 57 3.07 14.42 -10.31
CA PHE A 57 2.12 14.29 -9.22
C PHE A 57 1.58 12.86 -9.05
N ILE A 58 1.73 12.01 -10.07
CA ILE A 58 1.36 10.60 -10.03
C ILE A 58 2.64 9.79 -9.79
N PRO A 59 2.68 8.90 -8.78
CA PRO A 59 3.86 8.08 -8.55
C PRO A 59 4.13 7.16 -9.74
N ALA A 60 5.40 6.80 -9.92
CA ALA A 60 5.83 5.83 -10.93
C ALA A 60 5.65 4.40 -10.43
N GLU A 61 5.80 4.19 -9.13
CA GLU A 61 5.63 2.90 -8.47
C GLU A 61 5.12 3.12 -7.04
N ILE A 62 4.43 2.11 -6.50
CA ILE A 62 4.05 2.07 -5.09
C ILE A 62 4.56 0.76 -4.51
N THR A 63 5.46 0.87 -3.53
CA THR A 63 6.04 -0.28 -2.86
C THR A 63 5.34 -0.51 -1.54
N ILE A 64 4.76 -1.69 -1.39
CA ILE A 64 4.04 -2.13 -0.20
C ILE A 64 4.93 -3.14 0.52
N HIS A 65 5.25 -2.82 1.78
CA HIS A 65 6.03 -3.67 2.67
C HIS A 65 5.22 -3.93 3.94
N ALA A 66 4.85 -5.17 4.16
CA ALA A 66 4.35 -5.64 5.43
C ALA A 66 5.35 -6.62 6.04
N TYR A 67 5.64 -6.46 7.33
CA TYR A 67 6.70 -7.24 7.97
C TYR A 67 6.35 -7.59 9.42
N ASP A 68 7.09 -8.58 9.92
CA ASP A 68 7.18 -9.06 11.29
C ASP A 68 5.91 -9.78 11.81
N PRO A 69 5.93 -11.11 12.03
CA PRO A 69 7.05 -12.08 11.87
C PRO A 69 7.32 -12.62 10.44
N ALA A 70 6.35 -12.56 9.52
CA ALA A 70 6.56 -12.89 8.11
C ALA A 70 6.88 -11.64 7.28
N GLY A 71 7.51 -11.79 6.13
CA GLY A 71 7.74 -10.68 5.19
C GLY A 71 6.83 -10.79 3.98
N PHE A 72 6.10 -9.72 3.66
CA PHE A 72 5.38 -9.56 2.41
C PHE A 72 5.81 -8.24 1.78
N ALA A 73 6.38 -8.31 0.57
CA ALA A 73 6.73 -7.14 -0.21
C ALA A 73 6.15 -7.29 -1.61
N THR A 74 5.52 -6.24 -2.11
CA THR A 74 5.06 -6.17 -3.49
C THR A 74 5.19 -4.74 -4.00
N THR A 75 5.45 -4.62 -5.29
CA THR A 75 5.56 -3.33 -5.97
C THR A 75 4.47 -3.26 -7.02
N ILE A 76 3.77 -2.13 -7.06
CA ILE A 76 2.82 -1.81 -8.13
C ILE A 76 3.51 -0.79 -9.03
N ASP A 77 4.06 -1.26 -10.15
CA ASP A 77 4.60 -0.41 -11.21
C ASP A 77 3.47 0.26 -11.98
N ILE A 78 3.51 1.59 -12.07
CA ILE A 78 2.53 2.41 -12.75
C ILE A 78 3.06 2.83 -14.13
N TRP A 79 4.32 3.30 -14.21
CA TRP A 79 5.00 3.69 -15.46
C TRP A 79 6.53 3.88 -15.33
#